data_AF-A0A935LYA5-F1
#
_entry.id   AF-A0A935LYA5-F1
#
_cell.length_a   1.000
_cell.length_b   1.000
_cell.length_c   1.000
_cell.angle_alpha   90.00
_cell.angle_beta   90.00
_cell.angle_gamma   90.00
#
_symmetry.space_group_name_H-M   'P 1'
#
loop_
_entity.id
_entity.type
_entity.pdbx_description
1 polymer ?
#
loop_
_entity_poly.entity_id
_entity_poly.type
_entity_poly.pdbx_seq_one_letter_code
_entity_poly.pdbx_strand_id
1 'polypeptide(L)'
;MKRTISKIVISLFLVLFTIQANAQQNFIVSLKMPPPGTLNTSDFYNVTVTNNSGSDLSGYLVGTAKEDKDGMIAKGTTVPVMFKKGINNIKIKNLPKTPDVEYLASDPRYKEALVRTGKFLPEHRRFV
;
A
#
# COMPACT_ATOMS: atom_id res chain seq x y z
N MET A 1 -5.93 38.39 41.35
CA MET A 1 -4.98 38.06 40.26
C MET A 1 -4.73 36.56 40.08
N LYS A 2 -4.48 35.77 41.14
CA LYS A 2 -4.24 34.30 41.04
C LYS A 2 -5.37 33.48 40.38
N ARG A 3 -6.64 33.84 40.58
CA ARG A 3 -7.82 33.15 39.99
C ARG A 3 -7.91 33.28 38.46
N THR A 4 -7.43 34.39 37.88
CA THR A 4 -7.50 34.63 36.43
C THR A 4 -6.43 33.84 35.69
N ILE A 5 -5.23 33.73 36.27
CA ILE A 5 -4.12 32.94 35.73
C ILE A 5 -4.50 31.45 35.68
N SER A 6 -5.16 30.93 36.71
CA SER A 6 -5.64 29.54 36.74
C SER A 6 -6.66 29.22 35.63
N LYS A 7 -7.58 30.14 35.31
CA LYS A 7 -8.55 29.96 34.21
C LYS A 7 -7.87 29.96 32.83
N ILE A 8 -6.87 30.82 32.63
CA ILE A 8 -6.11 30.89 31.37
C ILE A 8 -5.31 29.61 31.16
N VAL A 9 -4.67 29.09 32.22
CA VAL A 9 -3.92 27.84 32.14
C VAL A 9 -4.82 26.65 31.80
N ILE A 10 -6.02 26.56 32.42
CA ILE A 10 -6.99 25.49 32.13
C ILE A 10 -7.51 25.61 30.68
N SER A 11 -7.80 26.82 30.21
CA SER A 11 -8.25 27.05 28.84
C SER A 11 -7.17 26.69 27.81
N LEU A 12 -5.90 27.00 28.09
CA LEU A 12 -4.78 26.66 27.23
C LEU A 12 -4.54 25.14 27.19
N PHE A 13 -4.72 24.46 28.32
CA PHE A 13 -4.63 23.00 28.41
C PHE A 13 -5.73 22.29 27.60
N LEU A 14 -6.95 22.85 27.58
CA LEU A 14 -8.07 22.34 26.78
C LEU A 14 -7.83 22.48 25.27
N VAL A 15 -7.26 23.60 24.82
CA VAL A 15 -6.91 23.78 23.40
C VAL A 15 -5.85 22.77 22.96
N LEU A 16 -4.81 22.56 23.77
CA LEU A 16 -3.73 21.61 23.45
C LEU A 16 -4.21 20.15 23.37
N PHE A 17 -5.23 19.76 24.14
CA PHE A 17 -5.78 18.39 24.12
C PHE A 17 -6.56 18.08 22.82
N THR A 18 -7.14 19.09 22.16
CA THR A 18 -7.89 18.88 20.91
C THR A 18 -7.01 18.66 19.68
N ILE A 19 -5.74 19.08 19.72
CA ILE A 19 -4.84 19.03 18.56
C ILE A 19 -4.35 17.59 18.29
N GLN A 20 -4.29 16.74 19.32
CA GLN A 20 -3.76 15.37 19.19
C GLN A 20 -4.74 14.36 18.56
N ALA A 21 -6.03 14.72 18.38
CA ALA A 21 -7.05 13.78 17.90
C ALA A 21 -7.10 13.59 16.36
N ASN A 22 -6.43 14.45 15.58
CA ASN A 22 -6.59 14.49 14.11
C ASN A 22 -5.47 13.80 13.31
N ALA A 23 -4.56 13.06 13.95
CA ALA A 23 -3.50 12.32 13.25
C ALA A 23 -3.94 10.90 12.83
N GLN A 24 -5.22 10.68 12.53
CA GLN A 24 -5.68 9.38 12.04
C GLN A 24 -5.30 9.22 10.56
N GLN A 25 -4.61 8.13 10.23
CA GLN A 25 -4.28 7.80 8.84
C GLN A 25 -5.57 7.61 8.04
N ASN A 26 -5.76 8.43 7.01
CA ASN A 26 -6.95 8.37 6.13
C ASN A 26 -7.08 7.02 5.41
N PHE A 27 -5.96 6.34 5.17
CA PHE A 27 -5.91 5.03 4.52
C PHE A 27 -4.98 4.07 5.25
N ILE A 28 -5.43 2.82 5.40
CA ILE A 28 -4.60 1.68 5.80
C ILE A 28 -4.58 0.70 4.64
N VAL A 29 -3.40 0.27 4.21
CA VAL A 29 -3.23 -0.68 3.09
C VAL A 29 -2.56 -1.94 3.61
N SER A 30 -3.24 -3.07 3.47
CA SER A 30 -2.75 -4.39 3.87
C SER A 30 -2.57 -5.27 2.64
N LEU A 31 -1.33 -5.68 2.37
CA LEU A 31 -1.00 -6.58 1.27
C LEU A 31 -1.22 -8.03 1.68
N LYS A 32 -1.95 -8.80 0.85
CA LYS A 32 -2.05 -10.25 1.01
C LYS A 32 -0.92 -10.92 0.24
N MET A 33 0.17 -11.23 0.94
CA MET A 33 1.32 -11.87 0.31
C MET A 33 0.97 -13.27 -0.24
N PRO A 34 1.40 -13.60 -1.47
CA PRO A 34 1.30 -14.95 -2.00
C PRO A 34 2.30 -15.87 -1.29
N PRO A 35 2.16 -17.20 -1.43
CA PRO A 35 3.17 -18.15 -0.96
C PRO A 35 4.59 -17.81 -1.45
N PRO A 36 5.63 -18.19 -0.69
CA PRO A 36 7.01 -17.92 -1.07
C PRO A 36 7.33 -18.45 -2.46
N GLY A 37 7.92 -17.58 -3.26
CA GLY A 37 8.28 -17.92 -4.62
C GLY A 37 7.10 -18.01 -5.56
N THR A 38 5.89 -17.54 -5.23
CA THR A 38 4.76 -17.50 -6.17
C THR A 38 4.25 -16.09 -6.50
N LEU A 39 5.14 -15.11 -6.45
CA LEU A 39 4.81 -13.72 -6.72
C LEU A 39 4.49 -13.51 -8.21
N ASN A 40 3.27 -13.06 -8.49
CA ASN A 40 2.83 -12.59 -9.79
C ASN A 40 2.52 -11.09 -9.77
N THR A 41 2.45 -10.51 -10.96
CA THR A 41 2.01 -9.12 -11.16
C THR A 41 0.60 -8.86 -10.56
N SER A 42 -0.28 -9.87 -10.58
CA SER A 42 -1.62 -9.79 -9.98
C SER A 42 -1.61 -9.59 -8.47
N ASP A 43 -0.58 -10.10 -7.79
CA ASP A 43 -0.49 -10.09 -6.34
C ASP A 43 -0.17 -8.70 -5.79
N PHE A 44 0.42 -7.83 -6.61
CA PHE A 44 0.69 -6.44 -6.25
C PHE A 44 -0.60 -5.67 -5.89
N TYR A 45 -1.73 -6.12 -6.45
CA TYR A 45 -3.04 -5.50 -6.28
C TYR A 45 -4.03 -6.40 -5.56
N ASN A 46 -3.54 -7.41 -4.84
CA ASN A 46 -4.35 -8.20 -3.90
C ASN A 46 -4.22 -7.59 -2.50
N VAL A 47 -4.91 -6.47 -2.30
CA VAL A 47 -4.78 -5.63 -1.11
C VAL A 47 -6.14 -5.35 -0.48
N THR A 48 -6.15 -5.21 0.83
CA THR A 48 -7.27 -4.63 1.56
C THR A 48 -6.93 -3.18 1.89
N VAL A 49 -7.77 -2.25 1.43
CA VAL A 49 -7.63 -0.81 1.71
C VAL A 49 -8.76 -0.37 2.62
N THR A 50 -8.43 0.06 3.83
CA THR A 50 -9.40 0.67 4.75
C THR A 50 -9.33 2.18 4.60
N ASN A 51 -10.38 2.79 4.07
CA ASN A 51 -10.57 4.23 4.03
C ASN A 51 -11.26 4.68 5.33
N ASN A 52 -10.47 5.27 6.24
CA ASN A 52 -10.96 5.81 7.51
C ASN A 52 -11.49 7.24 7.38
N SER A 53 -11.41 7.84 6.19
CA SER A 53 -11.98 9.17 5.99
C SER A 53 -13.50 9.15 6.13
N GLY A 54 -14.08 10.31 6.43
CA GLY A 54 -15.52 10.47 6.57
C GLY A 54 -16.32 10.27 5.27
N SER A 55 -15.65 10.12 4.12
CA SER A 55 -16.24 10.13 2.78
C SER A 55 -15.58 9.11 1.83
N ASP A 56 -16.19 8.91 0.66
CA ASP A 56 -15.52 8.23 -0.45
C ASP A 56 -14.38 9.11 -0.97
N LEU A 57 -13.27 8.49 -1.38
CA LEU A 57 -12.09 9.19 -1.88
C LEU A 57 -11.53 8.48 -3.12
N SER A 58 -11.09 9.26 -4.10
CA SER A 58 -10.38 8.72 -5.27
C SER A 58 -8.88 8.67 -5.02
N GLY A 59 -8.24 7.61 -5.48
CA GLY A 59 -6.78 7.48 -5.46
C GLY A 59 -6.31 6.35 -6.36
N TYR A 60 -5.01 6.12 -6.41
CA TYR A 60 -4.39 5.03 -7.19
C TYR A 60 -3.48 4.20 -6.30
N LEU A 61 -3.23 2.96 -6.67
CA LEU A 61 -2.28 2.08 -6.00
C LEU A 61 -1.01 1.96 -6.83
N VAL A 62 0.14 2.04 -6.15
CA VAL A 62 1.45 1.78 -6.74
C VAL A 62 1.98 0.48 -6.15
N GLY A 63 2.15 -0.54 -6.99
CA GLY A 63 2.77 -1.80 -6.63
C GLY A 63 4.23 -1.81 -7.07
N THR A 64 5.14 -2.22 -6.18
CA THR A 64 6.56 -2.36 -6.50
C THR A 64 7.08 -3.71 -6.04
N ALA A 65 7.93 -4.33 -6.84
CA ALA A 65 8.73 -5.47 -6.42
C ALA A 65 10.22 -5.10 -6.48
N LYS A 66 10.94 -5.54 -5.46
CA LYS A 66 12.38 -5.33 -5.31
C LYS A 66 13.03 -6.67 -4.99
N GLU A 67 14.21 -6.89 -5.55
CA GLU A 67 15.13 -7.91 -5.08
C GLU A 67 16.39 -7.30 -4.47
N ASP A 68 16.97 -7.99 -3.50
CA ASP A 68 18.10 -7.46 -2.73
C ASP A 68 19.34 -7.23 -3.59
N LYS A 69 19.58 -8.14 -4.56
CA LYS A 69 20.74 -8.06 -5.45
C LYS A 69 20.57 -7.05 -6.58
N ASP A 70 19.37 -7.01 -7.18
CA ASP A 70 19.11 -6.30 -8.45
C ASP A 70 18.29 -5.02 -8.27
N GLY A 71 17.89 -4.69 -7.04
CA GLY A 71 17.10 -3.50 -6.76
C GLY A 71 15.66 -3.64 -7.26
N MET A 72 15.08 -2.53 -7.74
CA MET A 72 13.67 -2.51 -8.15
C MET A 72 13.49 -3.29 -9.46
N ILE A 73 12.75 -4.39 -9.41
CA ILE A 73 12.58 -5.29 -10.55
C ILE A 73 11.29 -5.00 -11.34
N ALA A 74 10.27 -4.46 -10.67
CA ALA A 74 9.02 -4.08 -11.31
C ALA A 74 8.30 -2.96 -10.57
N LYS A 75 7.58 -2.12 -11.31
CA LYS A 75 6.70 -1.08 -10.79
C LYS A 75 5.43 -1.00 -11.62
N GLY A 76 4.29 -0.99 -10.98
CA GLY A 76 3.01 -0.80 -11.65
C GLY A 76 2.15 0.22 -10.92
N THR A 77 1.31 0.93 -11.67
CA THR A 77 0.39 1.92 -11.12
C THR A 77 -1.00 1.70 -11.68
N THR A 78 -2.00 1.62 -10.79
CA THR A 78 -3.40 1.53 -11.24
C THR A 78 -3.84 2.86 -11.83
N VAL A 79 -4.87 2.82 -12.67
CA VAL A 79 -5.68 4.02 -12.89
C VAL A 79 -6.36 4.44 -11.57
N PRO A 80 -6.85 5.68 -11.46
CA PRO A 80 -7.63 6.10 -10.30
C PRO A 80 -8.82 5.18 -10.06
N VAL A 81 -9.00 4.76 -8.81
CA VAL A 81 -10.12 3.97 -8.31
C VAL A 81 -10.81 4.73 -7.18
N MET A 82 -12.07 4.39 -6.94
CA MET A 82 -12.83 4.94 -5.83
C MET A 82 -12.70 4.02 -4.61
N PHE A 83 -12.21 4.56 -3.51
CA PHE A 83 -12.19 3.88 -2.22
C PHE A 83 -13.39 4.31 -1.41
N LYS A 84 -14.34 3.38 -1.25
CA LYS A 84 -15.51 3.59 -0.40
C LYS A 84 -15.10 3.78 1.05
N LYS A 85 -15.83 4.58 1.80
CA LYS A 85 -15.67 4.65 3.25
C LYS A 85 -15.71 3.24 3.86
N GLY A 86 -14.73 2.89 4.70
CA GLY A 86 -14.58 1.57 5.28
C GLY A 86 -13.66 0.65 4.46
N ILE A 87 -13.95 -0.65 4.46
CA ILE A 87 -13.07 -1.69 3.93
C ILE A 87 -13.31 -1.91 2.43
N ASN A 88 -12.24 -1.83 1.64
CA ASN A 88 -12.22 -2.11 0.21
C ASN A 88 -11.30 -3.29 -0.07
N ASN A 89 -11.84 -4.37 -0.66
CA ASN A 89 -11.05 -5.52 -1.09
C ASN A 89 -10.70 -5.37 -2.57
N ILE A 90 -9.46 -4.98 -2.84
CA ILE A 90 -8.96 -4.78 -4.20
C ILE A 90 -8.31 -6.07 -4.68
N LYS A 91 -8.66 -6.44 -5.91
CA LYS A 91 -8.03 -7.52 -6.68
C LYS A 91 -7.81 -7.00 -8.09
N ILE A 92 -6.75 -7.43 -8.76
CA ILE A 92 -6.44 -6.97 -10.12
C ILE A 92 -7.63 -7.11 -11.09
N LYS A 93 -8.40 -8.20 -10.98
CA LYS A 93 -9.58 -8.48 -11.81
C LYS A 93 -10.77 -7.54 -11.59
N ASN A 94 -10.78 -6.83 -10.45
CA ASN A 94 -11.84 -5.89 -10.08
C ASN A 94 -11.44 -4.45 -10.42
N LEU A 95 -10.22 -4.22 -10.93
CA LEU A 95 -9.79 -2.91 -11.35
C LEU A 95 -10.44 -2.54 -12.69
N PRO A 96 -10.80 -1.27 -12.89
CA PRO A 96 -11.42 -0.82 -14.14
C PRO A 96 -10.49 -0.96 -15.35
N LYS A 97 -9.18 -1.02 -15.12
CA LYS A 97 -8.15 -1.30 -16.13
C LYS A 97 -7.02 -2.09 -15.51
N THR A 98 -6.47 -3.05 -16.25
CA THR A 98 -5.23 -3.73 -15.87
C THR A 98 -4.10 -2.69 -15.74
N PRO A 99 -3.41 -2.62 -14.59
CA PRO A 99 -2.30 -1.69 -14.40
C PRO A 99 -1.19 -1.96 -15.41
N ASP A 100 -0.62 -0.88 -15.95
CA ASP A 100 0.60 -1.00 -16.76
C ASP A 100 1.79 -1.23 -15.81
N VAL A 101 2.61 -2.23 -16.13
CA VAL A 101 3.71 -2.66 -15.26
C VAL A 101 5.01 -2.57 -16.03
N GLU A 102 5.86 -1.69 -15.53
CA GLU A 102 7.21 -1.50 -16.00
C GLU A 102 8.13 -2.55 -15.36
N TYR A 103 8.85 -3.30 -16.20
CA TYR A 103 9.85 -4.27 -15.78
C TYR A 103 11.22 -3.61 -15.88
N LEU A 104 11.78 -3.28 -14.74
CA LEU A 104 12.95 -2.41 -14.61
C LEU A 104 14.27 -3.18 -14.57
N ALA A 105 14.22 -4.46 -14.18
CA ALA A 105 15.40 -5.30 -14.17
C ALA A 105 15.86 -5.62 -15.61
N SER A 106 17.17 -5.57 -15.83
CA SER A 106 17.78 -5.98 -17.10
C SER A 106 17.72 -7.50 -17.32
N ASP A 107 17.64 -8.28 -16.23
CA ASP A 107 17.53 -9.73 -16.32
C ASP A 107 16.09 -10.17 -16.68
N PRO A 108 15.89 -10.82 -17.84
CA PRO A 108 14.57 -11.22 -18.32
C PRO A 108 13.87 -12.24 -17.42
N ARG A 109 14.61 -12.96 -16.57
CA ARG A 109 14.06 -13.95 -15.62
C ARG A 109 13.01 -13.32 -14.69
N TYR A 110 13.20 -12.05 -14.30
CA TYR A 110 12.25 -11.34 -13.43
C TYR A 110 10.91 -11.10 -14.12
N LYS A 111 10.94 -10.66 -15.37
CA LYS A 111 9.74 -10.45 -16.17
C LYS A 111 9.00 -11.77 -16.39
N GLU A 112 9.73 -12.83 -16.75
CA GLU A 112 9.13 -14.15 -16.93
C GLU A 112 8.50 -14.70 -15.65
N ALA A 113 9.17 -14.52 -14.50
CA ALA A 113 8.67 -14.95 -13.20
C ALA A 113 7.36 -14.23 -12.81
N LEU A 114 7.30 -12.91 -13.02
CA LEU A 114 6.16 -12.08 -12.63
C LEU A 114 4.96 -12.15 -13.59
N VAL A 115 5.18 -12.49 -14.86
CA VAL A 115 4.14 -12.53 -15.90
C VAL A 115 3.61 -13.95 -16.14
N ARG A 116 4.49 -14.95 -16.20
CA ARG A 116 4.16 -16.25 -16.81
C ARG A 116 4.12 -17.40 -15.82
N THR A 117 5.13 -17.52 -14.97
CA THR A 117 5.26 -18.72 -14.15
C THR A 117 4.64 -18.56 -12.77
N GLY A 118 4.58 -17.34 -12.24
CA GLY A 118 4.30 -17.14 -10.82
C GLY A 118 5.19 -18.01 -9.97
N LYS A 119 6.44 -18.19 -10.39
CA LYS A 119 7.45 -18.98 -9.71
C LYS A 119 8.75 -18.19 -9.71
N PHE A 120 9.00 -17.52 -8.60
CA PHE A 120 10.30 -16.93 -8.29
C PHE A 120 11.10 -17.98 -7.52
N LEU A 121 12.11 -18.58 -8.16
CA LEU A 121 13.09 -19.41 -7.45
C LEU A 121 14.20 -18.47 -6.95
N PRO A 122 14.23 -18.12 -5.66
CA PRO A 122 15.39 -17.42 -5.13
C PRO A 122 16.63 -18.30 -5.36
N GLU A 123 17.73 -17.70 -5.84
CA GLU A 123 18.95 -18.43 -6.22
C GLU A 123 19.50 -19.33 -5.09
N HIS A 124 19.12 -19.07 -3.84
CA HIS A 124 19.49 -19.86 -2.65
C HIS A 124 18.74 -21.20 -2.50
N ARG A 125 17.82 -21.56 -3.41
CA ARG A 125 17.13 -22.87 -3.41
C ARG A 125 17.43 -23.74 -4.63
N ARG A 126 18.66 -23.68 -5.13
CA ARG A 126 19.27 -24.77 -5.91
C ARG A 126 20.18 -25.58 -5.00
N PHE A 127 19.60 -26.45 -4.19
CA PHE A 127 20.36 -27.53 -3.57
C PHE A 127 19.71 -28.85 -3.99
N VAL A 128 20.50 -29.59 -4.79
CA VAL A 128 20.54 -31.03 -5.05
C VAL A 128 19.21 -31.76 -5.24
#